data_AF-A0A6C0IZR7-F1
#
_entry.id   AF-A0A6C0IZR7-F1
#
_cell.length_a   1.000
_cell.length_b   1.000
_cell.length_c   1.000
_cell.angle_alpha   90.00
_cell.angle_beta   90.00
_cell.angle_gamma   90.00
#
_symmetry.space_group_name_H-M   'P 1'
#
loop_
_entity.id
_entity.type
_entity.pdbx_description
1 polymer ?
#
loop_
_entity_poly.entity_id
_entity_poly.type
_entity_poly.pdbx_seq_one_letter_code
_entity_poly.pdbx_strand_id
1 'polypeptide(L)'
;MNDYQNIYLDHLSYLKERLDQVEADPGIKKVVVSHHAPTRLMLNPAYDGDLLGTAYANQLDDLIISHPKIASWISGHTHHS
;
A
#
# COMPACT_ATOMS: atom_id res chain seq x y z
N MET A 1 3.40 -17.46 -14.42
CA MET A 1 2.79 -16.77 -13.26
C MET A 1 1.53 -17.51 -12.89
N ASN A 2 1.25 -17.71 -11.61
CA ASN A 2 -0.03 -18.30 -11.18
C ASN A 2 -1.14 -17.23 -11.16
N ASP A 3 -2.40 -17.66 -11.06
CA ASP A 3 -3.57 -16.76 -11.12
C ASP A 3 -3.50 -15.65 -10.05
N TYR A 4 -3.00 -15.97 -8.85
CA TYR A 4 -2.86 -14.99 -7.77
C TYR A 4 -1.82 -13.90 -8.08
N GLN A 5 -0.72 -14.25 -8.74
CA GLN A 5 0.27 -13.28 -9.19
C GLN A 5 -0.32 -12.34 -10.23
N ASN A 6 -1.13 -12.85 -11.16
CA ASN A 6 -1.79 -12.01 -12.16
C ASN A 6 -2.79 -11.05 -11.50
N ILE A 7 -3.63 -11.54 -10.59
CA ILE A 7 -4.57 -10.70 -9.84
C ILE A 7 -3.83 -9.62 -9.05
N TYR A 8 -2.71 -9.95 -8.42
CA TYR A 8 -1.87 -8.96 -7.73
C TYR A 8 -1.36 -7.88 -8.68
N LEU A 9 -0.84 -8.26 -9.85
CA LEU A 9 -0.32 -7.31 -10.84
C LEU A 9 -1.42 -6.42 -11.42
N ASP A 10 -2.61 -6.96 -11.66
CA ASP A 10 -3.77 -6.19 -12.13
C ASP A 10 -4.19 -5.15 -11.09
N HIS A 11 -4.31 -5.55 -9.82
CA HIS A 11 -4.64 -4.63 -8.73
C HIS A 11 -3.56 -3.57 -8.51
N LEU A 12 -2.28 -3.94 -8.59
CA LEU A 12 -1.16 -2.99 -8.47
C LEU A 12 -1.16 -1.99 -9.64
N SER A 13 -1.46 -2.44 -10.85
CA SER A 13 -1.56 -1.57 -12.03
C SER A 13 -2.73 -0.59 -11.90
N TYR A 14 -3.90 -1.08 -11.49
CA TYR A 14 -5.06 -0.24 -11.20
C TYR A 14 -4.74 0.85 -10.17
N LEU A 15 -4.09 0.48 -9.06
CA LEU A 15 -3.71 1.43 -8.01
C LEU A 15 -2.76 2.51 -8.55
N LYS A 16 -1.73 2.13 -9.31
CA LYS A 16 -0.80 3.09 -9.94
C LYS A 16 -1.53 4.09 -10.82
N GLU A 17 -2.38 3.60 -11.73
CA GLU A 17 -3.16 4.47 -12.61
C GLU A 17 -4.06 5.46 -11.84
N ARG A 18 -4.68 5.01 -10.74
CA ARG A 18 -5.51 5.90 -9.91
C ARG A 18 -4.66 6.94 -9.20
N LEU A 19 -3.48 6.59 -8.71
CA LEU A 19 -2.57 7.52 -8.05
C LEU A 19 -2.03 8.57 -9.05
N ASP A 20 -1.66 8.16 -10.26
CA ASP A 20 -1.22 9.07 -11.33
C ASP A 20 -2.31 10.09 -11.70
N GLN A 21 -3.57 9.63 -11.84
CA GLN A 21 -4.72 10.50 -12.11
C GLN A 21 -4.92 11.52 -10.97
N VAL A 22 -4.75 11.07 -9.74
CA VAL A 22 -4.92 11.86 -8.53
C VAL A 22 -3.82 12.93 -8.38
N GLU A 23 -2.59 12.64 -8.81
CA GLU A 23 -1.50 13.61 -8.79
C GLU A 23 -1.69 14.77 -9.77
N ALA A 24 -2.42 14.52 -10.88
CA ALA A 24 -2.68 15.51 -11.91
C ALA A 24 -3.65 16.63 -11.45
N ASP A 25 -4.45 16.42 -10.40
CA ASP A 25 -5.38 17.42 -9.86
C ASP A 25 -4.87 17.99 -8.52
N PRO A 26 -4.05 19.05 -8.48
CA PRO A 26 -3.41 19.50 -7.24
C PRO A 26 -4.37 20.13 -6.20
N GLY A 27 -5.64 20.40 -6.54
CA GLY A 27 -6.55 21.19 -5.71
C GLY A 27 -7.14 20.47 -4.50
N ILE A 28 -7.04 19.14 -4.44
CA ILE A 28 -7.73 18.30 -3.46
C ILE A 28 -6.70 17.50 -2.65
N LYS A 29 -6.92 17.32 -1.33
CA LYS A 29 -6.13 16.38 -0.52
C LYS A 29 -6.63 14.96 -0.71
N LYS A 30 -5.72 13.99 -0.82
CA LYS A 30 -6.10 12.59 -1.07
C LYS A 30 -5.61 11.67 0.01
N VAL A 31 -6.45 10.70 0.30
CA VAL A 31 -6.20 9.67 1.30
C VAL A 31 -6.38 8.33 0.60
N VAL A 32 -5.43 7.43 0.83
CA VAL A 32 -5.54 6.04 0.39
C VAL A 32 -5.98 5.21 1.59
N VAL A 33 -6.94 4.30 1.38
CA VAL A 33 -7.42 3.38 2.41
C VAL A 33 -7.26 1.96 1.90
N SER A 34 -6.59 1.11 2.69
CA SER A 34 -6.41 -0.31 2.38
C SER A 34 -6.65 -1.17 3.62
N HIS A 35 -6.96 -2.46 3.43
CA HIS A 35 -7.08 -3.37 4.56
C HIS A 35 -5.70 -3.73 5.14
N HIS A 36 -4.82 -4.30 4.31
CA HIS A 36 -3.43 -4.60 4.70
C HIS A 36 -2.58 -3.35 4.74
N ALA A 37 -1.52 -3.36 5.55
CA ALA A 37 -0.54 -2.29 5.61
C ALA A 37 0.19 -2.14 4.27
N PRO A 38 0.49 -0.91 3.80
CA PRO A 38 1.17 -0.69 2.53
C PRO A 38 2.68 -0.93 2.61
N THR A 39 3.28 -0.77 3.79
CA THR A 39 4.70 -0.97 4.06
C THR A 39 4.87 -1.88 5.27
N ARG A 40 5.96 -2.65 5.27
CA ARG A 40 6.38 -3.45 6.43
C ARG A 40 6.75 -2.60 7.64
N LEU A 41 7.04 -1.31 7.46
CA LEU A 41 7.30 -0.38 8.56
C LEU A 41 6.10 -0.18 9.49
N MET A 42 4.90 -0.53 9.04
CA MET A 42 3.66 -0.45 9.84
C MET A 42 3.30 -1.78 10.51
N LEU A 43 4.15 -2.80 10.39
CA LEU A 43 3.96 -4.06 11.10
C LEU A 43 4.19 -3.88 12.61
N ASN A 44 3.56 -4.73 13.41
CA ASN A 44 3.98 -4.92 14.79
C ASN A 44 5.45 -5.38 14.78
N PRO A 45 6.36 -4.72 15.54
CA PRO A 45 7.77 -5.10 15.62
C PRO A 45 8.01 -6.58 15.95
N ALA A 46 7.06 -7.24 16.61
CA ALA A 46 7.11 -8.68 16.87
C ALA A 46 7.16 -9.55 15.60
N TYR A 47 6.74 -9.03 14.44
CA TYR A 47 6.77 -9.70 13.14
C TYR A 47 7.88 -9.16 12.22
N ASP A 48 8.79 -8.32 12.73
CA ASP A 48 9.91 -7.85 11.92
C ASP A 48 10.85 -9.02 11.57
N GLY A 49 11.21 -9.13 10.30
CA GLY A 49 11.95 -10.28 9.76
C GLY A 49 11.16 -11.60 9.67
N ASP A 50 9.95 -11.70 10.23
CA ASP A 50 9.11 -12.90 10.17
C ASP A 50 8.37 -12.99 8.82
N LEU A 51 8.26 -14.22 8.29
CA LEU A 51 7.45 -14.54 7.13
C LEU A 51 5.97 -14.25 7.37
N LEU A 52 5.47 -14.42 8.60
CA LEU A 52 4.09 -14.08 8.96
C LEU A 52 3.75 -12.62 8.68
N GLY A 53 4.74 -11.72 8.72
CA GLY A 53 4.57 -10.31 8.36
C GLY A 53 3.99 -10.11 6.95
N THR A 54 4.21 -11.07 6.03
CA THR A 54 3.67 -11.03 4.66
C THR A 54 2.16 -11.20 4.58
N ALA A 55 1.52 -11.76 5.62
CA ALA A 55 0.06 -11.81 5.72
C ALA A 55 -0.54 -10.43 6.06
N TYR A 56 0.25 -9.55 6.68
CA TYR A 56 -0.24 -8.29 7.25
C TYR A 56 0.11 -7.05 6.42
N ALA A 57 1.26 -7.06 5.74
CA ALA A 57 1.79 -5.92 5.03
C ALA A 57 2.23 -6.26 3.60
N ASN A 58 2.08 -5.27 2.73
CA ASN A 58 2.65 -5.24 1.39
C ASN A 58 4.03 -4.57 1.41
N GLN A 59 4.66 -4.51 0.23
CA GLN A 59 5.92 -3.82 0.00
C GLN A 59 5.72 -2.73 -1.07
N LEU A 60 4.95 -1.70 -0.71
CA LEU A 60 4.58 -0.57 -1.59
C LEU A 60 5.39 0.70 -1.30
N ASP A 61 6.54 0.57 -0.63
CA ASP A 61 7.40 1.68 -0.22
C ASP A 61 7.75 2.61 -1.40
N ASP A 62 8.23 2.04 -2.50
CA ASP A 62 8.59 2.79 -3.71
C ASP A 62 7.39 3.50 -4.32
N LEU A 63 6.21 2.87 -4.28
CA LEU A 63 4.97 3.45 -4.80
C LEU A 63 4.54 4.66 -3.96
N ILE A 64 4.64 4.57 -2.64
CA ILE A 64 4.31 5.70 -1.76
C ILE A 64 5.31 6.85 -1.98
N ILE A 65 6.61 6.54 -2.04
CA ILE A 65 7.67 7.54 -2.23
C ILE A 65 7.51 8.26 -3.57
N SER A 66 7.10 7.55 -4.63
CA SER A 66 6.89 8.14 -5.95
C SER A 66 5.61 8.99 -6.05
N HIS A 67 4.74 8.99 -5.05
CA HIS A 67 3.47 9.73 -5.04
C HIS A 67 3.34 10.67 -3.82
N PRO A 68 4.20 11.71 -3.71
CA PRO A 68 4.27 12.56 -2.53
C PRO A 68 3.01 13.39 -2.26
N LYS A 69 2.05 13.44 -3.20
CA LYS A 69 0.78 14.15 -3.03
C LYS A 69 -0.27 13.35 -2.25
N ILE A 70 -0.01 12.10 -1.91
CA ILE A 70 -0.83 11.32 -0.97
C ILE A 70 -0.70 11.97 0.41
N ALA A 71 -1.80 12.54 0.92
CA ALA A 71 -1.78 13.23 2.20
C ALA A 71 -1.74 12.26 3.39
N SER A 72 -2.31 11.06 3.24
CA SER A 72 -2.27 10.00 4.25
C SER A 72 -2.58 8.65 3.62
N TRP A 73 -1.99 7.59 4.19
CA TRP A 73 -2.40 6.22 3.95
C TRP A 73 -2.96 5.63 5.25
N ILE A 74 -4.19 5.14 5.20
CA ILE A 74 -4.87 4.54 6.34
C ILE A 74 -4.98 3.04 6.09
N SER A 75 -4.43 2.23 6.98
CA SER A 75 -4.50 0.77 6.91
C SER A 75 -4.84 0.16 8.25
N GLY A 76 -5.23 -1.11 8.24
CA GLY A 76 -5.51 -1.88 9.44
C GLY A 76 -4.86 -3.25 9.38
N HIS A 77 -5.61 -4.27 9.83
CA HIS A 77 -5.23 -5.69 9.83
C HIS A 77 -4.08 -6.09 10.76
N THR A 78 -3.11 -5.21 11.01
CA THR A 78 -1.97 -5.44 11.92
C THR A 78 -2.39 -5.51 13.40
N HIS A 79 -3.59 -4.99 13.74
CA HIS A 79 -4.09 -4.85 15.12
C HIS A 79 -3.07 -4.14 16.03
N HIS A 80 -2.27 -3.26 15.43
CA HIS A 80 -1.20 -2.49 16.02
C HIS A 80 -1.30 -1.06 15.46
N SER A 81 -1.02 -0.05 16.28
CA SER A 81 -1.17 1.38 15.93
C SER A 81 0.08 2.15 16.27
#